data_AF-A0A1J3CRV9-F1
#
_entry.id   AF-A0A1J3CRV9-F1
#
_cell.length_a   1.000
_cell.length_b   1.000
_cell.length_c   1.000
_cell.angle_alpha   90.00
_cell.angle_beta   90.00
_cell.angle_gamma   90.00
#
_symmetry.space_group_name_H-M   'P 1'
#
loop_
_entity.id
_entity.type
_entity.pdbx_description
1 polymer ?
#
loop_
_entity_poly.entity_id
_entity_poly.type
_entity_poly.pdbx_seq_one_letter_code
_entity_poly.pdbx_strand_id
1 'polypeptide(L)'
;AKKIYDADDRGEVIDGDLGKHFDVELIGEDARQEPILQYSHENPNRTVVNPYIHFGQRSVWPRGLPLENVGEIDHEEYYTEVFGGKQFIQQGVSNGLPDVDSVYYFTRKTTLEPLDIRFDEHSPKVALPQGIMVPLNSFNTLYHSSAFWGLMLPVSVSSMASDVIRGYWGQRLLWELGGYVAVYPPTVHRYDRVEAYPFSDEKDLHVNVGRLIKFLLAW
;
A
#
# COMPACT_ATOMS: atom_id res chain seq x y z
N ALA A 1 -9.50 20.82 2.58
CA ALA A 1 -9.05 20.08 1.39
C ALA A 1 -10.13 19.08 0.97
N LYS A 2 -10.22 18.71 -0.32
CA LYS A 2 -11.11 17.61 -0.78
C LYS A 2 -10.36 16.29 -0.92
N LYS A 3 -9.08 16.36 -1.27
CA LYS A 3 -8.12 15.24 -1.33
C LYS A 3 -6.82 15.66 -0.67
N ILE A 4 -6.08 14.72 -0.08
CA ILE A 4 -4.73 14.91 0.46
C ILE A 4 -3.84 13.84 -0.15
N TYR A 5 -2.77 14.25 -0.80
CA TYR A 5 -1.72 13.35 -1.28
C TYR A 5 -0.61 13.29 -0.22
N ASP A 6 -0.51 12.16 0.44
CA ASP A 6 0.43 11.87 1.53
C ASP A 6 1.67 11.20 0.91
N ALA A 7 2.72 11.99 0.70
CA ALA A 7 3.89 11.61 -0.06
C ALA A 7 5.17 12.23 0.51
N ASP A 8 6.30 11.56 0.23
CA ASP A 8 7.63 12.09 0.54
C ASP A 8 8.18 12.93 -0.62
N ASP A 9 9.24 13.68 -0.35
CA ASP A 9 9.88 14.59 -1.31
C ASP A 9 10.89 13.90 -2.24
N ARG A 10 11.00 12.57 -2.18
CA ARG A 10 11.95 11.77 -2.95
C ARG A 10 11.34 11.12 -4.19
N GLY A 11 10.02 11.08 -4.28
CA GLY A 11 9.29 10.51 -5.41
C GLY A 11 8.92 11.56 -6.46
N GLU A 12 9.19 11.24 -7.72
CA GLU A 12 8.70 12.01 -8.86
C GLU A 12 7.46 11.32 -9.42
N VAL A 13 6.35 12.07 -9.54
CA VAL A 13 5.13 11.56 -10.19
C VAL A 13 5.43 11.29 -11.66
N ILE A 14 5.16 10.07 -12.11
CA ILE A 14 5.37 9.67 -13.51
C ILE A 14 4.51 10.60 -14.39
N ASP A 15 5.10 11.15 -15.44
CA ASP A 15 4.47 12.15 -16.33
C ASP A 15 3.98 13.45 -15.66
N GLY A 16 4.27 13.65 -14.37
CA GLY A 16 3.97 14.89 -13.62
C GLY A 16 2.49 15.15 -13.33
N ASP A 17 1.60 14.17 -13.50
CA ASP A 17 0.15 14.36 -13.37
C ASP A 17 -0.53 13.30 -12.50
N LEU A 18 -0.77 13.63 -11.23
CA LEU A 18 -1.46 12.75 -10.28
C LEU A 18 -2.88 12.37 -10.71
N GLY A 19 -3.57 13.23 -11.47
CA GLY A 19 -4.94 13.00 -11.91
C GLY A 19 -5.07 11.94 -13.00
N LYS A 20 -3.96 11.61 -13.69
CA LYS A 20 -3.91 10.48 -14.61
C LYS A 20 -3.76 9.15 -13.89
N HIS A 21 -3.10 9.16 -12.73
CA HIS A 21 -2.70 7.97 -11.99
C HIS A 21 -3.68 7.54 -10.91
N PHE A 22 -4.33 8.50 -10.26
CA PHE A 22 -5.29 8.24 -9.19
C PHE A 22 -6.70 8.65 -9.58
N ASP A 23 -7.69 7.97 -9.01
CA ASP A 23 -9.09 8.38 -9.17
C ASP A 23 -9.35 9.59 -8.26
N VAL A 24 -9.13 10.78 -8.81
CA VAL A 24 -9.32 12.04 -8.11
C VAL A 24 -10.78 12.40 -7.92
N GLU A 25 -11.70 11.98 -8.80
CA GLU A 25 -13.15 12.16 -8.62
C GLU A 25 -13.83 10.81 -8.46
N LEU A 26 -14.41 10.57 -7.27
CA LEU A 26 -15.11 9.32 -6.94
C LEU A 26 -16.63 9.42 -7.03
N ILE A 27 -17.17 10.64 -7.08
CA ILE A 27 -18.61 10.93 -7.11
C ILE A 27 -18.86 12.06 -8.11
N GLY A 28 -19.95 11.98 -8.85
CA GLY A 28 -20.37 13.00 -9.82
C GLY A 28 -20.22 12.54 -11.27
N GLU A 29 -20.52 13.42 -12.22
CA GLU A 29 -20.46 13.14 -13.66
C GLU A 29 -19.05 12.78 -14.14
N ASP A 30 -18.02 13.30 -13.47
CA ASP A 30 -16.61 13.04 -13.78
C ASP A 30 -16.07 11.76 -13.09
N ALA A 31 -16.89 11.04 -12.32
CA ALA A 31 -16.44 9.85 -11.61
C ALA A 31 -16.31 8.66 -12.56
N ARG A 32 -15.12 8.06 -12.59
CA ARG A 32 -14.88 6.80 -13.32
C ARG A 32 -15.55 5.65 -12.56
N GLN A 33 -16.79 5.31 -12.90
CA GLN A 33 -17.51 4.14 -12.36
C GLN A 33 -17.14 2.85 -13.12
N GLU A 34 -15.86 2.67 -13.39
CA GLU A 34 -15.38 1.45 -14.03
C GLU A 34 -15.30 0.31 -12.99
N PRO A 35 -15.53 -0.94 -13.41
CA PRO A 35 -15.20 -2.10 -12.59
C PRO A 35 -13.72 -2.07 -12.19
N ILE A 36 -13.45 -2.40 -10.93
CA ILE A 36 -12.12 -2.51 -10.35
C ILE A 36 -11.94 -3.97 -9.94
N LEU A 37 -10.79 -4.56 -10.26
CA LEU A 37 -10.47 -5.89 -9.75
C LEU A 37 -10.40 -5.85 -8.23
N GLN A 38 -10.83 -6.90 -7.56
CA GLN A 38 -10.74 -7.04 -6.12
C GLN A 38 -10.14 -8.41 -5.78
N TYR A 39 -9.27 -8.46 -4.77
CA TYR A 39 -8.76 -9.75 -4.28
C TYR A 39 -9.91 -10.65 -3.84
N SER A 40 -9.80 -11.95 -4.10
CA SER A 40 -10.75 -12.91 -3.54
C SER A 40 -10.68 -12.92 -2.01
N HIS A 41 -11.86 -12.97 -1.39
CA HIS A 41 -12.05 -13.09 0.06
C HIS A 41 -12.67 -14.44 0.44
N GLU A 42 -12.62 -15.44 -0.45
CA GLU A 42 -13.13 -16.79 -0.16
C GLU A 42 -12.31 -17.53 0.88
N ASN A 43 -10.99 -17.28 0.95
CA ASN A 43 -10.13 -17.86 1.97
C ASN A 43 -10.10 -16.96 3.22
N PRO A 44 -10.84 -17.29 4.31
CA PRO A 44 -10.90 -16.46 5.51
C PRO A 44 -9.57 -16.42 6.29
N ASN A 45 -8.64 -17.34 6.01
CA ASN A 45 -7.33 -17.36 6.65
C ASN A 45 -6.34 -16.38 5.98
N ARG A 46 -6.66 -15.89 4.79
CA ARG A 46 -5.82 -14.93 4.07
C ARG A 46 -6.19 -13.51 4.48
N THR A 47 -5.52 -13.03 5.53
CA THR A 47 -5.88 -11.76 6.18
C THR A 47 -5.02 -10.57 5.76
N VAL A 48 -3.90 -10.83 5.06
CA VAL A 48 -2.96 -9.81 4.59
C VAL A 48 -2.41 -10.24 3.23
N VAL A 49 -2.10 -9.27 2.36
CA VAL A 49 -1.56 -9.55 1.03
C VAL A 49 -0.34 -8.70 0.72
N ASN A 50 0.55 -9.25 -0.10
CA ASN A 50 1.62 -8.51 -0.75
C ASN A 50 1.13 -8.01 -2.13
N PRO A 51 0.84 -6.71 -2.29
CA PRO A 51 0.27 -6.20 -3.53
C PRO A 51 1.29 -6.19 -4.67
N TYR A 52 2.59 -6.21 -4.37
CA TYR A 52 3.66 -6.15 -5.38
C TYR A 52 3.63 -7.35 -6.33
N ILE A 53 3.12 -8.50 -5.86
CA ILE A 53 2.93 -9.70 -6.68
C ILE A 53 1.99 -9.42 -7.86
N HIS A 54 0.88 -8.71 -7.62
CA HIS A 54 -0.09 -8.34 -8.65
C HIS A 54 0.55 -7.48 -9.75
N PHE A 55 1.44 -6.57 -9.36
CA PHE A 55 2.15 -5.66 -10.26
C PHE A 55 3.48 -6.25 -10.79
N GLY A 56 3.60 -7.58 -10.84
CA GLY A 56 4.70 -8.29 -11.50
C GLY A 56 5.94 -8.58 -10.65
N GLN A 57 5.94 -8.20 -9.36
CA GLN A 57 7.11 -8.31 -8.48
C GLN A 57 6.92 -9.35 -7.37
N ARG A 58 7.16 -10.63 -7.71
CA ARG A 58 6.92 -11.77 -6.80
C ARG A 58 7.88 -11.87 -5.61
N SER A 59 9.11 -11.38 -5.76
CA SER A 59 10.14 -11.48 -4.73
C SER A 59 10.29 -10.24 -3.87
N VAL A 60 9.51 -9.19 -4.15
CA VAL A 60 9.56 -7.89 -3.47
C VAL A 60 8.36 -7.79 -2.54
N TRP A 61 8.53 -7.25 -1.34
CA TRP A 61 7.43 -7.04 -0.40
C TRP A 61 7.46 -5.64 0.21
N PRO A 62 6.30 -5.08 0.54
CA PRO A 62 6.23 -3.77 1.16
C PRO A 62 6.66 -3.80 2.63
N ARG A 63 7.19 -2.67 3.11
CA ARG A 63 7.43 -2.45 4.53
C ARG A 63 6.13 -2.59 5.32
N GLY A 64 6.19 -3.34 6.42
CA GLY A 64 5.00 -3.59 7.25
C GLY A 64 4.19 -4.82 6.87
N LEU A 65 4.60 -5.58 5.84
CA LEU A 65 4.11 -6.94 5.67
C LEU A 65 4.66 -7.81 6.81
N PRO A 66 3.85 -8.65 7.47
CA PRO A 66 4.38 -9.56 8.49
C PRO A 66 5.46 -10.47 7.88
N LEU A 67 6.60 -10.60 8.55
CA LEU A 67 7.74 -11.37 8.03
C LEU A 67 7.40 -12.85 7.83
N GLU A 68 6.44 -13.39 8.60
CA GLU A 68 5.91 -14.73 8.41
C GLU A 68 5.22 -14.92 7.04
N ASN A 69 4.71 -13.85 6.42
CA ASN A 69 4.03 -13.88 5.12
C ASN A 69 4.95 -13.52 3.95
N VAL A 70 6.17 -13.03 4.20
CA VAL A 70 7.12 -12.61 3.14
C VAL A 70 7.54 -13.78 2.22
N GLY A 71 7.61 -14.99 2.76
CA GLY A 71 7.95 -16.19 2.00
C GLY A 71 6.79 -16.78 1.19
N GLU A 72 5.57 -16.29 1.36
CA GLU A 72 4.37 -16.79 0.71
C GLU A 72 4.29 -16.22 -0.71
N ILE A 73 4.66 -17.03 -1.70
CA ILE A 73 4.55 -16.69 -3.13
C ILE A 73 3.52 -17.63 -3.75
N ASP A 74 2.28 -17.50 -3.30
CA ASP A 74 1.17 -18.24 -3.87
C ASP A 74 0.59 -17.52 -5.09
N HIS A 75 0.02 -18.31 -6.00
CA HIS A 75 -0.69 -17.76 -7.14
C HIS A 75 -2.06 -17.26 -6.69
N GLU A 76 -2.47 -16.11 -7.20
CA GLU A 76 -3.84 -15.63 -7.04
C GLU A 76 -4.76 -16.58 -7.78
N GLU A 77 -5.66 -17.27 -7.08
CA GLU A 77 -6.59 -18.21 -7.70
C GLU A 77 -7.48 -17.50 -8.71
N TYR A 78 -8.06 -16.37 -8.30
CA TYR A 78 -8.84 -15.47 -9.15
C TYR A 78 -9.08 -14.11 -8.45
N TYR A 79 -9.53 -13.14 -9.23
CA TYR A 79 -10.01 -11.83 -8.76
C TYR A 79 -11.52 -11.75 -8.91
N THR A 80 -12.17 -11.06 -7.99
CA THR A 80 -13.55 -10.58 -8.14
C THR A 80 -13.55 -9.18 -8.75
N GLU A 81 -14.73 -8.61 -8.99
CA GLU A 81 -14.88 -7.23 -9.46
C GLU A 81 -15.83 -6.45 -8.54
N VAL A 82 -15.52 -5.17 -8.33
CA VAL A 82 -16.38 -4.22 -7.64
C VAL A 82 -16.49 -2.93 -8.43
N PHE A 83 -17.61 -2.22 -8.30
CA PHE A 83 -17.74 -0.89 -8.90
C PHE A 83 -16.90 0.14 -8.13
N GLY A 84 -16.20 1.01 -8.87
CA GLY A 84 -15.51 2.16 -8.30
C GLY A 84 -16.42 3.16 -7.59
N GLY A 85 -15.81 4.12 -6.89
CA GLY A 85 -16.45 5.21 -6.16
C GLY A 85 -16.30 5.14 -4.64
N LYS A 86 -15.67 4.09 -4.11
CA LYS A 86 -15.48 3.84 -2.67
C LYS A 86 -14.01 3.61 -2.25
N GLN A 87 -13.08 3.78 -3.19
CA GLN A 87 -11.63 3.77 -2.99
C GLN A 87 -11.15 5.06 -2.27
N PHE A 88 -11.58 5.29 -1.04
CA PHE A 88 -11.28 6.52 -0.30
C PHE A 88 -9.81 6.63 0.11
N ILE A 89 -9.08 5.52 0.14
CA ILE A 89 -7.63 5.48 0.30
C ILE A 89 -7.06 4.77 -0.93
N GLN A 90 -6.11 5.40 -1.60
CA GLN A 90 -5.50 4.90 -2.83
C GLN A 90 -3.99 4.89 -2.66
N GLN A 91 -3.37 3.72 -2.78
CA GLN A 91 -1.92 3.55 -2.69
C GLN A 91 -1.35 3.33 -4.07
N GLY A 92 -0.43 4.18 -4.54
CA GLY A 92 0.33 3.89 -5.74
C GLY A 92 1.57 3.05 -5.41
N VAL A 93 1.95 2.13 -6.30
CA VAL A 93 3.29 1.53 -6.25
C VAL A 93 4.33 2.49 -6.82
N SER A 94 5.59 2.31 -6.43
CA SER A 94 6.69 3.19 -6.83
C SER A 94 7.74 2.39 -7.59
N ASN A 95 8.06 2.81 -8.80
CA ASN A 95 9.25 2.31 -9.50
C ASN A 95 10.53 2.83 -8.83
N GLY A 96 11.67 2.20 -9.13
CA GLY A 96 12.95 2.54 -8.55
C GLY A 96 13.14 1.87 -7.17
N LEU A 97 13.09 2.67 -6.11
CA LEU A 97 13.07 2.22 -4.72
C LEU A 97 11.65 2.25 -4.16
N PRO A 98 10.87 1.16 -4.29
CA PRO A 98 9.58 1.03 -3.60
C PRO A 98 9.75 1.05 -2.08
N ASP A 99 8.62 1.15 -1.38
CA ASP A 99 8.57 1.08 0.08
C ASP A 99 8.80 -0.36 0.55
N VAL A 100 10.07 -0.75 0.65
CA VAL A 100 10.50 -2.06 1.16
C VAL A 100 10.98 -1.92 2.61
N ASP A 101 11.00 -3.00 3.38
CA ASP A 101 11.60 -2.94 4.71
C ASP A 101 13.14 -3.03 4.66
N SER A 102 13.77 -2.72 5.79
CA SER A 102 15.21 -2.84 5.96
C SER A 102 15.73 -4.27 5.74
N VAL A 103 14.94 -5.31 6.05
CA VAL A 103 15.35 -6.71 5.84
C VAL A 103 15.50 -7.00 4.35
N TYR A 104 14.51 -6.62 3.53
CA TYR A 104 14.59 -6.69 2.08
C TYR A 104 15.78 -5.88 1.58
N TYR A 105 15.87 -4.62 1.99
CA TYR A 105 16.89 -3.70 1.50
C TYR A 105 18.30 -4.26 1.72
N PHE A 106 18.62 -4.69 2.95
CA PHE A 106 19.96 -5.19 3.27
C PHE A 106 20.26 -6.58 2.71
N THR A 107 19.25 -7.40 2.42
CA THR A 107 19.47 -8.75 1.87
C THR A 107 19.46 -8.80 0.35
N ARG A 108 18.86 -7.80 -0.32
CA ARG A 108 18.69 -7.77 -1.78
C ARG A 108 19.51 -6.70 -2.47
N LYS A 109 19.83 -5.59 -1.79
CA LYS A 109 20.69 -4.55 -2.36
C LYS A 109 22.13 -5.03 -2.43
N THR A 110 22.72 -4.98 -3.62
CA THR A 110 24.16 -5.13 -3.79
C THR A 110 24.83 -3.81 -3.43
N THR A 111 26.02 -3.82 -2.82
CA THR A 111 26.72 -2.60 -2.38
C THR A 111 27.17 -1.70 -3.53
N LEU A 112 27.05 -2.15 -4.79
CA LEU A 112 27.61 -1.49 -5.96
C LEU A 112 26.55 -0.82 -6.84
N GLU A 113 25.28 -1.22 -6.75
CA GLU A 113 24.23 -0.75 -7.65
C GLU A 113 23.00 -0.27 -6.87
N PRO A 114 22.40 0.88 -7.26
CA PRO A 114 21.13 1.32 -6.71
C PRO A 114 20.02 0.34 -7.09
N LEU A 115 19.05 0.13 -6.20
CA LEU A 115 17.84 -0.61 -6.54
C LEU A 115 17.02 0.17 -7.58
N ASP A 116 16.72 -0.46 -8.72
CA ASP A 116 15.77 0.03 -9.73
C ASP A 116 14.74 -1.05 -10.07
N ILE A 117 13.72 -1.17 -9.23
CA ILE A 117 12.62 -2.13 -9.38
C ILE A 117 11.55 -1.54 -10.32
N ARG A 118 11.08 -2.33 -11.28
CA ARG A 118 10.06 -1.94 -12.26
C ARG A 118 8.81 -2.79 -12.10
N PHE A 119 7.71 -2.15 -11.76
CA PHE A 119 6.39 -2.78 -11.71
C PHE A 119 5.73 -2.75 -13.10
N ASP A 120 4.80 -3.66 -13.32
CA ASP A 120 4.00 -3.67 -14.55
C ASP A 120 3.00 -2.50 -14.56
N GLU A 121 3.19 -1.57 -15.49
CA GLU A 121 2.34 -0.39 -15.67
C GLU A 121 0.99 -0.70 -16.33
N HIS A 122 0.85 -1.87 -16.97
CA HIS A 122 -0.39 -2.31 -17.62
C HIS A 122 -1.30 -3.10 -16.68
N SER A 123 -0.80 -3.47 -15.50
CA SER A 123 -1.60 -4.14 -14.48
C SER A 123 -2.72 -3.20 -13.99
N PRO A 124 -3.98 -3.67 -13.95
CA PRO A 124 -5.10 -2.85 -13.47
C PRO A 124 -4.94 -2.51 -11.98
N LYS A 125 -5.61 -1.45 -11.53
CA LYS A 125 -5.73 -1.17 -10.09
C LYS A 125 -6.57 -2.28 -9.42
N VAL A 126 -6.24 -2.59 -8.17
CA VAL A 126 -6.87 -3.68 -7.40
C VAL A 126 -7.35 -3.21 -6.03
N ALA A 127 -8.59 -3.52 -5.69
CA ALA A 127 -9.25 -3.21 -4.43
C ALA A 127 -9.04 -4.32 -3.39
N LEU A 128 -8.98 -3.91 -2.13
CA LEU A 128 -8.90 -4.81 -0.98
C LEU A 128 -10.31 -5.04 -0.43
N PRO A 129 -10.80 -6.29 -0.38
CA PRO A 129 -12.07 -6.60 0.27
C PRO A 129 -11.97 -6.44 1.79
N GLN A 130 -13.11 -6.32 2.46
CA GLN A 130 -13.15 -6.41 3.92
C GLN A 130 -12.58 -7.75 4.40
N GLY A 131 -11.79 -7.71 5.47
CA GLY A 131 -11.11 -8.88 6.03
C GLY A 131 -9.70 -9.11 5.49
N ILE A 132 -9.31 -8.41 4.42
CA ILE A 132 -7.96 -8.45 3.87
C ILE A 132 -7.31 -7.08 4.01
N MET A 133 -6.11 -7.04 4.57
CA MET A 133 -5.34 -5.82 4.77
C MET A 133 -4.08 -5.77 3.90
N VAL A 134 -3.56 -4.58 3.68
CA VAL A 134 -2.30 -4.33 2.99
C VAL A 134 -1.50 -3.25 3.74
N PRO A 135 -0.17 -3.30 3.79
CA PRO A 135 0.60 -2.18 4.32
C PRO A 135 0.36 -0.91 3.49
N LEU A 136 0.15 0.22 4.16
CA LEU A 136 0.11 1.55 3.54
C LEU A 136 1.28 2.38 4.07
N ASN A 137 1.69 3.38 3.30
CA ASN A 137 2.75 4.29 3.72
C ASN A 137 2.32 5.75 3.60
N SER A 138 3.28 6.64 3.79
CA SER A 138 3.16 8.07 3.52
C SER A 138 4.13 8.50 2.40
N PHE A 139 4.36 7.62 1.40
CA PHE A 139 5.22 7.91 0.25
C PHE A 139 4.43 8.20 -1.02
N ASN A 140 3.28 7.55 -1.20
CA ASN A 140 2.52 7.61 -2.46
C ASN A 140 1.06 7.22 -2.24
N THR A 141 0.37 7.95 -1.35
CA THR A 141 -0.98 7.58 -0.92
C THR A 141 -1.94 8.75 -1.01
N LEU A 142 -2.98 8.62 -1.81
CA LEU A 142 -4.05 9.61 -1.93
C LEU A 142 -5.21 9.27 -0.97
N TYR A 143 -5.56 10.24 -0.14
CA TYR A 143 -6.70 10.19 0.76
C TYR A 143 -7.81 11.11 0.23
N HIS A 144 -9.03 10.58 0.17
CA HIS A 144 -10.24 11.38 -0.01
C HIS A 144 -10.76 11.88 1.33
N SER A 145 -11.54 12.97 1.32
CA SER A 145 -12.06 13.59 2.54
C SER A 145 -12.78 12.62 3.48
N SER A 146 -13.47 11.62 2.93
CA SER A 146 -14.12 10.54 3.69
C SER A 146 -13.17 9.69 4.53
N ALA A 147 -11.87 9.72 4.26
CA ALA A 147 -10.83 8.97 4.96
C ALA A 147 -9.79 9.87 5.69
N PHE A 148 -10.02 11.19 5.81
CA PHE A 148 -9.05 12.10 6.44
C PHE A 148 -8.77 11.80 7.92
N TRP A 149 -9.72 11.22 8.64
CA TRP A 149 -9.51 10.75 10.00
C TRP A 149 -8.39 9.67 10.06
N GLY A 150 -8.16 8.94 8.97
CA GLY A 150 -7.07 7.98 8.81
C GLY A 150 -5.70 8.61 8.59
N LEU A 151 -5.58 9.95 8.54
CA LEU A 151 -4.28 10.66 8.46
C LEU A 151 -3.63 10.87 9.84
N MET A 152 -4.30 10.52 10.94
CA MET A 152 -3.75 10.67 12.28
C MET A 152 -2.61 9.66 12.52
N LEU A 153 -1.41 10.17 12.80
CA LEU A 153 -0.22 9.37 13.05
C LEU A 153 -0.06 9.06 14.56
N PRO A 154 0.19 7.80 14.95
CA PRO A 154 0.58 7.48 16.33
C PRO A 154 1.97 8.05 16.64
N VAL A 155 2.11 8.70 17.79
CA VAL A 155 3.35 9.39 18.22
C VAL A 155 4.20 8.59 19.20
N SER A 156 3.68 7.46 19.70
CA SER A 156 4.39 6.58 20.65
C SER A 156 5.28 5.53 19.98
N VAL A 157 5.38 5.56 18.66
CA VAL A 157 6.15 4.63 17.82
C VAL A 157 7.10 5.44 16.93
N SER A 158 8.08 4.77 16.31
CA SER A 158 8.98 5.44 15.35
C SER A 158 8.22 6.01 14.15
N SER A 159 8.80 7.01 13.49
CA SER A 159 8.26 7.54 12.22
C SER A 159 8.16 6.45 11.15
N MET A 160 9.13 5.53 11.12
CA MET A 160 9.16 4.37 10.22
C MET A 160 8.11 3.30 10.52
N ALA A 161 7.44 3.35 11.66
CA ALA A 161 6.33 2.44 11.97
C ALA A 161 4.97 3.17 11.93
N SER A 162 4.98 4.48 12.17
CA SER A 162 3.78 5.29 12.40
C SER A 162 2.83 5.29 11.21
N ASP A 163 3.34 5.47 9.99
CA ASP A 163 2.55 5.51 8.76
C ASP A 163 1.92 4.14 8.42
N VAL A 164 2.65 3.05 8.61
CA VAL A 164 2.19 1.68 8.40
C VAL A 164 1.13 1.28 9.42
N ILE A 165 1.38 1.54 10.71
CA ILE A 165 0.40 1.28 11.78
C ILE A 165 -0.86 2.11 11.54
N ARG A 166 -0.70 3.37 11.12
CA ARG A 166 -1.80 4.24 10.68
C ARG A 166 -2.56 3.63 9.50
N GLY A 167 -1.85 3.04 8.54
CA GLY A 167 -2.45 2.35 7.41
C GLY A 167 -3.40 1.22 7.81
N TYR A 168 -2.99 0.39 8.77
CA TYR A 168 -3.77 -0.77 9.21
C TYR A 168 -5.04 -0.39 9.98
N TRP A 169 -4.95 0.47 11.00
CA TRP A 169 -6.18 0.88 11.72
C TRP A 169 -7.10 1.72 10.81
N GLY A 170 -6.52 2.52 9.90
CA GLY A 170 -7.23 3.25 8.86
C GLY A 170 -8.04 2.34 7.97
N GLN A 171 -7.47 1.23 7.49
CA GLN A 171 -8.22 0.22 6.74
C GLN A 171 -9.39 -0.38 7.52
N ARG A 172 -9.17 -0.74 8.78
CA ARG A 172 -10.21 -1.36 9.60
C ARG A 172 -11.43 -0.46 9.76
N LEU A 173 -11.21 0.81 10.10
CA LEU A 173 -12.29 1.79 10.25
C LEU A 173 -12.92 2.19 8.91
N LEU A 174 -12.17 2.12 7.81
CA LEU A 174 -12.65 2.45 6.48
C LEU A 174 -13.80 1.53 6.04
N TRP A 175 -13.78 0.27 6.49
CA TRP A 175 -14.84 -0.71 6.23
C TRP A 175 -16.18 -0.30 6.83
N GLU A 176 -16.21 0.40 7.97
CA GLU A 176 -17.46 0.90 8.60
C GLU A 176 -18.16 1.96 7.75
N LEU A 177 -17.42 2.60 6.85
CA LEU A 177 -17.95 3.59 5.90
C LEU A 177 -18.36 2.95 4.55
N GLY A 178 -18.19 1.64 4.41
CA GLY A 178 -18.29 0.92 3.13
C GLY A 178 -17.21 1.33 2.13
N GLY A 179 -16.12 1.94 2.60
CA GLY A 179 -14.95 2.28 1.79
C GLY A 179 -13.94 1.15 1.75
N TYR A 180 -12.99 1.23 0.83
CA TYR A 180 -11.88 0.29 0.75
C TYR A 180 -10.59 0.97 0.29
N VAL A 181 -9.47 0.28 0.54
CA VAL A 181 -8.19 0.61 -0.07
C VAL A 181 -8.15 0.04 -1.48
N ALA A 182 -7.60 0.81 -2.42
CA ALA A 182 -7.19 0.29 -3.71
C ALA A 182 -5.70 0.57 -3.94
N VAL A 183 -4.99 -0.41 -4.48
CA VAL A 183 -3.60 -0.28 -4.91
C VAL A 183 -3.56 -0.05 -6.42
N TYR A 184 -2.76 0.91 -6.84
CA TYR A 184 -2.64 1.37 -8.22
C TYR A 184 -1.31 0.92 -8.83
N PRO A 185 -1.25 0.79 -10.17
CA PRO A 185 0.01 0.55 -10.90
C PRO A 185 1.03 1.66 -10.61
N PRO A 186 2.30 1.52 -11.03
CA PRO A 186 3.32 2.49 -10.69
C PRO A 186 2.94 3.92 -11.07
N THR A 187 2.85 4.80 -10.07
CA THR A 187 2.45 6.21 -10.24
C THR A 187 3.60 7.18 -9.99
N VAL A 188 4.65 6.72 -9.29
CA VAL A 188 5.85 7.52 -8.98
C VAL A 188 7.12 6.72 -9.27
N HIS A 189 8.22 7.44 -9.50
CA HIS A 189 9.58 6.89 -9.55
C HIS A 189 10.41 7.48 -8.42
N ARG A 190 11.05 6.62 -7.63
CA ARG A 190 11.95 7.00 -6.52
C ARG A 190 13.34 6.47 -6.80
N TYR A 191 14.35 7.34 -6.86
CA TYR A 191 15.73 6.91 -7.04
C TYR A 191 16.32 6.41 -5.72
N ASP A 192 17.00 5.25 -5.72
CA ASP A 192 17.76 4.77 -4.56
C ASP A 192 19.01 5.63 -4.35
N ARG A 193 18.85 6.71 -3.59
CA ARG A 193 19.92 7.57 -3.07
C ARG A 193 20.05 7.42 -1.55
N VAL A 194 19.51 6.34 -0.98
CA VAL A 194 19.44 6.15 0.46
C VAL A 194 20.80 5.72 0.98
N GLU A 195 21.37 6.52 1.87
CA GLU A 195 22.66 6.24 2.52
C GLU A 195 22.53 5.20 3.64
N ALA A 196 21.38 5.16 4.34
CA ALA A 196 21.10 4.20 5.41
C ALA A 196 19.61 3.87 5.54
N TYR A 197 19.27 2.58 5.66
CA TYR A 197 17.93 2.11 6.01
C TYR A 197 17.87 1.77 7.51
N PRO A 198 17.07 2.46 8.34
CA PRO A 198 17.16 2.35 9.79
C PRO A 198 16.45 1.11 10.34
N PHE A 199 17.12 -0.05 10.32
CA PHE A 199 16.57 -1.32 10.84
C PHE A 199 16.03 -1.22 12.28
N SER A 200 16.73 -0.47 13.16
CA SER A 200 16.32 -0.27 14.56
C SER A 200 14.94 0.38 14.68
N ASP A 201 14.60 1.25 13.74
CA ASP A 201 13.39 2.07 13.80
C ASP A 201 12.18 1.28 13.28
N GLU A 202 12.39 0.17 12.58
CA GLU A 202 11.33 -0.72 12.11
C GLU A 202 10.99 -1.87 13.07
N LYS A 203 11.67 -1.93 14.22
CA LYS A 203 11.53 -3.04 15.19
C LYS A 203 10.06 -3.33 15.55
N ASP A 204 9.26 -2.28 15.74
CA ASP A 204 7.85 -2.43 16.10
C ASP A 204 7.02 -3.06 14.97
N LEU A 205 7.38 -2.80 13.71
CA LEU A 205 6.74 -3.45 12.57
C LEU A 205 7.10 -4.94 12.52
N HIS A 206 8.40 -5.25 12.57
CA HIS A 206 8.92 -6.61 12.45
C HIS A 206 8.38 -7.59 13.49
N VAL A 207 8.02 -7.10 14.68
CA VAL A 207 7.59 -7.95 15.80
C VAL A 207 6.08 -7.88 16.06
N ASN A 208 5.43 -6.74 15.80
CA ASN A 208 4.07 -6.50 16.30
C ASN A 208 2.99 -6.44 15.24
N VAL A 209 3.34 -6.29 13.95
CA VAL A 209 2.35 -6.04 12.90
C VAL A 209 1.36 -7.20 12.72
N GLY A 210 1.83 -8.45 12.78
CA GLY A 210 0.95 -9.62 12.73
C GLY A 210 -0.04 -9.69 13.89
N ARG A 211 0.35 -9.21 15.09
CA ARG A 211 -0.56 -9.11 16.25
C ARG A 211 -1.58 -7.97 16.07
N LEU A 212 -1.15 -6.84 15.52
CA LEU A 212 -2.02 -5.70 15.21
C LEU A 212 -3.11 -6.11 14.21
N ILE A 213 -2.75 -6.79 13.13
CA ILE A 213 -3.70 -7.27 12.11
C ILE A 213 -4.73 -8.20 12.75
N LYS A 214 -4.29 -9.19 13.53
CA LYS A 214 -5.19 -10.10 14.26
C LYS A 214 -6.16 -9.37 15.19
N PHE A 215 -5.67 -8.36 15.92
CA PHE A 215 -6.51 -7.52 16.78
C PHE A 215 -7.55 -6.75 15.97
N LEU A 216 -7.14 -6.07 14.90
CA LEU A 216 -8.04 -5.23 14.11
C LEU A 216 -9.12 -6.05 13.40
N LEU A 217 -8.81 -7.27 12.95
CA LEU A 217 -9.78 -8.16 12.33
C LEU A 217 -10.81 -8.72 13.30
N ALA A 218 -10.47 -8.81 14.59
CA ALA A 218 -11.35 -9.29 15.64
C ALA A 218 -12.14 -8.16 16.34
N TRP A 219 -11.85 -6.90 16.02
CA TRP A 219 -12.52 -5.71 16.57
C TRP A 219 -13.92 -5.54 15.98
#